data_AF-A0A915PTR9-F1
#
_entry.id   AF-A0A915PTR9-F1
#
_cell.length_a   1.000
_cell.length_b   1.000
_cell.length_c   1.000
_cell.angle_alpha   90.00
_cell.angle_beta   90.00
_cell.angle_gamma   90.00
#
_symmetry.space_group_name_H-M   'P 1'
#
loop_
_entity.id
_entity.type
_entity.pdbx_description
1 polymer ?
#
loop_
_entity_poly.entity_id
_entity_poly.type
_entity_poly.pdbx_seq_one_letter_code
_entity_poly.pdbx_strand_id
1 'polypeptide(L)'
;MSWLTFHEVVRKVIVNLVNQRGREKRVGGELDRVVIRTNLDFVRLNAFDFHKECRALDWGRLDMLKKQLRGEITEFGFFGSFLSDAKETQKQKGFFRTNCMDCLDRTNVVQSMLAKESLKDQLSYMKIINNGFEVDNYPELSVIFKRIWADNGDECSRQYAGTGALKADYTRFGKRTFGGACNDCVNAFTRYFRNNFADGYRQDAINLFLGNFQVDPNNLPATFETTVLNFDYHGGAIVGAIFAAAMTILCILVAGKYLILNLRVSEFMENMTATVFWLVIFLALMLFIFINGEEFVNKPRLKMD
;
A
#
# COMPACT_ATOMS: atom_id res chain seq x y z
N MET A 1 -25.19 7.33 14.21
CA MET A 1 -24.19 8.37 13.84
C MET A 1 -24.13 8.40 12.31
N SER A 2 -24.93 9.25 11.67
CA SER A 2 -25.09 9.25 10.21
C SER A 2 -23.91 9.96 9.55
N TRP A 3 -23.14 9.22 8.75
CA TRP A 3 -22.01 9.74 7.96
C TRP A 3 -22.43 10.60 6.74
N LEU A 4 -23.69 11.05 6.66
CA LEU A 4 -24.30 11.60 5.44
C LEU A 4 -24.73 13.08 5.49
N THR A 5 -24.40 13.83 6.54
CA THR A 5 -24.82 15.23 6.68
C THR A 5 -23.63 16.20 6.60
N PHE A 6 -22.87 16.16 5.51
CA PHE A 6 -22.07 17.31 5.06
C PHE A 6 -22.84 18.05 3.96
N HIS A 7 -23.84 18.84 4.37
CA HIS A 7 -24.65 19.68 3.48
C HIS A 7 -23.96 20.99 3.07
N GLU A 8 -22.75 21.27 3.56
CA GLU A 8 -21.92 22.36 3.05
C GLU A 8 -21.07 21.85 1.89
N VAL A 9 -21.16 22.51 0.74
CA VAL A 9 -20.33 22.25 -0.44
C VAL A 9 -18.91 22.71 -0.14
N VAL A 10 -18.15 21.84 0.55
CA VAL A 10 -16.75 22.08 0.89
C VAL A 10 -15.88 21.80 -0.34
N ARG A 11 -14.93 22.70 -0.64
CA ARG A 11 -13.99 22.55 -1.77
C ARG A 11 -13.15 21.29 -1.60
N LYS A 12 -12.94 20.56 -2.70
CA LYS A 12 -12.21 19.28 -2.71
C LYS A 12 -11.19 19.28 -3.83
N VAL A 13 -9.95 18.92 -3.51
CA VAL A 13 -8.91 18.67 -4.50
C VAL A 13 -8.58 17.19 -4.49
N ILE A 14 -8.82 16.52 -5.61
CA ILE A 14 -8.45 15.13 -5.82
C ILE A 14 -7.02 15.09 -6.36
N VAL A 15 -6.09 14.57 -5.59
CA VAL A 15 -4.70 14.35 -6.02
C VAL A 15 -4.58 12.92 -6.52
N ASN A 16 -4.55 12.75 -7.84
CA ASN A 16 -4.52 11.44 -8.47
C ASN A 16 -3.09 11.03 -8.81
N LEU A 17 -2.55 10.03 -8.10
CA LEU A 17 -1.16 9.57 -8.18
C LEU A 17 -0.93 8.44 -9.20
N VAL A 18 -1.95 8.19 -10.01
CA VAL A 18 -2.02 7.09 -10.98
C VAL A 18 -1.00 7.33 -12.10
N ASN A 19 -0.32 6.26 -12.49
CA ASN A 19 0.65 6.25 -13.57
C ASN A 19 -0.05 6.57 -14.90
N GLN A 20 0.53 7.49 -15.67
CA GLN A 20 -0.05 7.95 -16.93
C GLN A 20 0.27 7.00 -18.11
N ARG A 21 0.79 5.80 -17.81
CA ARG A 21 1.11 4.74 -18.77
C ARG A 21 0.52 3.40 -18.33
N GLY A 22 0.29 2.52 -19.30
CA GLY A 22 -0.16 1.14 -19.05
C GLY A 22 -1.61 1.05 -18.53
N ARG A 23 -1.87 0.03 -17.70
CA ARG A 23 -3.22 -0.29 -17.18
C ARG A 23 -3.81 0.83 -16.31
N GLU A 24 -2.97 1.47 -15.50
CA GLU A 24 -3.31 2.59 -14.62
C GLU A 24 -3.90 3.78 -15.40
N LYS A 25 -3.39 4.07 -16.60
CA LYS A 25 -3.88 5.16 -17.46
C LYS A 25 -5.37 5.04 -17.79
N ARG A 26 -5.87 3.82 -17.97
CA ARG A 26 -7.28 3.62 -18.33
C ARG A 26 -8.20 4.07 -17.19
N VAL A 27 -7.90 3.64 -15.96
CA VAL A 27 -8.68 4.02 -14.78
C VAL A 27 -8.52 5.51 -14.48
N GLY A 28 -7.29 6.03 -14.55
CA GLY A 28 -7.03 7.46 -14.38
C GLY A 28 -7.79 8.33 -15.39
N GLY A 29 -7.79 7.94 -16.67
CA GLY A 29 -8.47 8.67 -17.73
C GLY A 29 -10.00 8.63 -17.63
N GLU A 30 -10.58 7.54 -17.11
CA GLU A 30 -12.02 7.50 -16.83
C GLU A 30 -12.39 8.42 -15.65
N LEU A 31 -11.56 8.50 -14.61
CA LEU A 31 -11.76 9.47 -13.53
C LEU A 31 -11.68 10.91 -14.06
N ASP A 32 -10.68 11.22 -14.89
CA ASP A 32 -10.54 12.53 -15.53
C ASP A 32 -11.81 12.86 -16.36
N ARG A 33 -12.29 11.91 -17.15
CA ARG A 33 -13.52 12.07 -17.95
C ARG A 33 -14.74 12.33 -17.08
N VAL A 34 -14.91 11.58 -15.98
CA VAL A 34 -16.05 11.75 -15.07
C VAL A 34 -16.02 13.12 -14.42
N VAL A 35 -14.86 13.60 -13.95
CA VAL A 35 -14.75 14.92 -13.33
C VAL A 35 -15.05 16.04 -14.32
N ILE A 36 -14.52 15.95 -15.56
CA ILE A 36 -14.80 16.93 -16.61
C ILE A 36 -16.30 16.92 -16.97
N ARG A 37 -16.91 15.74 -17.07
CA ARG A 37 -18.33 15.60 -17.46
C ARG A 37 -19.28 16.09 -16.37
N THR A 38 -18.97 15.85 -15.10
CA THR A 38 -19.81 16.33 -13.99
C THR A 38 -19.64 17.82 -13.75
N ASN A 39 -18.49 18.39 -14.12
CA ASN A 39 -18.19 19.83 -14.08
C ASN A 39 -18.62 20.48 -12.75
N LEU A 40 -18.17 19.90 -11.64
CA LEU A 40 -18.49 20.38 -10.29
C LEU A 40 -17.51 21.49 -9.90
N ASP A 41 -18.01 22.72 -9.71
CA ASP A 41 -17.19 23.90 -9.38
C ASP A 41 -16.37 23.76 -8.08
N PHE A 42 -16.79 22.88 -7.18
CA PHE A 42 -16.13 22.62 -5.90
C PHE A 42 -15.14 21.46 -5.94
N VAL A 43 -14.92 20.82 -7.10
CA VAL A 43 -13.98 19.69 -7.26
C VAL A 43 -12.91 20.02 -8.28
N ARG A 44 -11.64 20.04 -7.85
CA ARG A 44 -10.48 20.12 -8.74
C ARG A 44 -9.76 18.78 -8.78
N LEU A 45 -9.44 18.30 -9.97
CA LEU A 45 -8.60 17.12 -10.17
C LEU A 45 -7.17 17.54 -10.50
N ASN A 46 -6.20 17.02 -9.75
CA ASN A 46 -4.78 17.23 -9.97
C ASN A 46 -4.11 15.87 -10.25
N ALA A 47 -3.90 15.57 -11.53
CA ALA A 47 -3.19 14.37 -11.96
C ALA A 47 -1.67 14.56 -11.78
N PHE A 48 -1.04 13.65 -11.06
CA PHE A 48 0.40 13.67 -10.79
C PHE A 48 0.99 12.26 -10.96
N ASP A 49 1.81 12.07 -12.00
CA ASP A 49 2.43 10.77 -12.25
C ASP A 49 3.57 10.50 -11.27
N PHE A 50 3.24 9.87 -10.15
CA PHE A 50 4.21 9.61 -9.09
C PHE A 50 5.37 8.70 -9.55
N HIS A 51 5.15 7.78 -10.50
CA HIS A 51 6.20 6.86 -10.96
C HIS A 51 7.19 7.54 -11.90
N LYS A 52 6.71 8.43 -12.76
CA LYS A 52 7.56 9.22 -13.64
C LYS A 52 8.30 10.30 -12.86
N GLU A 53 7.60 10.96 -11.94
CA GLU A 53 8.13 12.12 -11.24
C GLU A 53 9.00 11.70 -10.04
N CYS A 54 8.63 10.73 -9.22
CA CYS A 54 9.41 10.33 -8.05
C CYS A 54 10.30 9.09 -8.28
N ARG A 55 10.92 8.96 -9.48
CA ARG A 55 11.85 7.86 -9.74
C ARG A 55 13.00 7.85 -8.72
N ALA A 56 13.42 6.65 -8.30
CA ALA A 56 14.47 6.44 -7.30
C ALA A 56 14.20 7.05 -5.90
N LEU A 57 12.93 7.32 -5.55
CA LEU A 57 12.56 7.94 -4.27
C LEU A 57 13.20 9.33 -4.10
N ASP A 58 13.40 10.07 -5.19
CA ASP A 58 13.89 11.44 -5.13
C ASP A 58 12.74 12.41 -4.83
N TRP A 59 12.59 12.75 -3.54
CA TRP A 59 11.53 13.63 -3.03
C TRP A 59 11.73 15.10 -3.38
N GLY A 60 12.84 15.47 -4.02
CA GLY A 60 13.00 16.81 -4.60
C GLY A 60 11.87 17.18 -5.55
N ARG A 61 11.16 16.18 -6.11
CA ARG A 61 10.01 16.38 -7.00
C ARG A 61 8.64 16.35 -6.31
N LEU A 62 8.55 16.00 -5.02
CA LEU A 62 7.37 16.34 -4.22
C LEU A 62 7.24 17.86 -4.06
N ASP A 63 8.35 18.60 -4.13
CA ASP A 63 8.32 20.05 -4.11
C ASP A 63 7.52 20.61 -5.31
N MET A 64 7.52 19.92 -6.46
CA MET A 64 6.69 20.27 -7.60
C MET A 64 5.20 20.11 -7.28
N LEU A 65 4.81 18.97 -6.68
CA LEU A 65 3.43 18.73 -6.26
C LEU A 65 3.01 19.74 -5.17
N LYS A 66 3.88 20.00 -4.19
CA LYS A 66 3.69 21.02 -3.16
C LYS A 66 3.43 22.39 -3.80
N LYS A 67 4.23 22.80 -4.79
CA LYS A 67 4.05 24.05 -5.53
C LYS A 67 2.71 24.09 -6.28
N GLN A 68 2.29 22.99 -6.91
CA GLN A 68 1.00 22.89 -7.61
C GLN A 68 -0.21 23.04 -6.68
N LEU A 69 -0.07 22.62 -5.42
CA LEU A 69 -1.14 22.61 -4.42
C LEU A 69 -1.04 23.76 -3.41
N ARG A 70 0.01 24.61 -3.46
CA ARG A 70 0.26 25.61 -2.41
C ARG A 70 -0.89 26.60 -2.24
N GLY A 71 -1.51 27.00 -3.36
CA GLY A 71 -2.68 27.87 -3.33
C GLY A 71 -3.81 27.27 -2.50
N GLU A 72 -4.17 26.02 -2.78
CA GLU A 72 -5.23 25.31 -2.07
C GLU A 72 -4.85 24.96 -0.64
N ILE A 73 -3.58 24.65 -0.34
CA ILE A 73 -3.12 24.38 1.03
C ILE A 73 -3.39 25.60 1.91
N THR A 74 -3.02 26.79 1.42
CA THR A 74 -3.24 28.05 2.14
C THR A 74 -4.73 28.44 2.17
N GLU A 75 -5.47 28.24 1.08
CA GLU A 75 -6.91 28.56 1.02
C GLU A 75 -7.75 27.66 1.94
N PHE A 76 -7.49 26.35 1.92
CA PHE A 76 -8.22 25.36 2.71
C PHE A 76 -7.95 25.52 4.19
N GLY A 77 -6.71 25.90 4.54
CA GLY A 77 -6.30 26.12 5.91
C GLY A 77 -6.50 24.90 6.81
N PHE A 78 -6.69 25.16 8.10
CA PHE A 78 -6.87 24.13 9.12
C PHE A 78 -7.93 24.58 10.13
N PHE A 79 -8.38 23.65 10.96
CA PHE A 79 -9.24 23.96 12.09
C PHE A 79 -8.40 24.39 13.30
N GLY A 80 -8.78 25.49 13.95
CA GLY A 80 -8.14 25.97 15.17
C GLY A 80 -9.14 26.68 16.07
N SER A 81 -9.05 26.47 17.37
CA SER A 81 -9.91 27.14 18.35
C SER A 81 -9.11 27.48 19.60
N PHE A 82 -9.42 28.63 20.21
CA PHE A 82 -8.90 28.98 21.52
C PHE A 82 -9.82 28.44 22.62
N LEU A 83 -9.23 27.93 23.70
CA LEU A 83 -9.98 27.43 24.86
C LEU A 83 -10.68 28.57 25.62
N SER A 84 -10.10 29.78 25.57
CA SER A 84 -10.58 30.96 26.29
C SER A 84 -11.72 31.70 25.58
N ASP A 85 -11.86 31.54 24.26
CA ASP A 85 -12.94 32.18 23.49
C ASP A 85 -13.33 31.32 22.28
N ALA A 86 -14.49 30.66 22.39
CA ALA A 86 -15.06 29.83 21.33
C ALA A 86 -15.55 30.64 20.11
N LYS A 87 -15.50 31.99 20.16
CA LYS A 87 -15.85 32.84 19.01
C LYS A 87 -14.68 33.02 18.03
N GLU A 88 -13.44 32.84 18.47
CA GLU A 88 -12.25 32.87 17.62
C GLU A 88 -11.90 31.45 17.13
N THR A 89 -12.81 30.85 16.35
CA THR A 89 -12.60 29.54 15.73
C THR A 89 -12.32 29.69 14.23
N GLN A 90 -11.15 29.24 13.80
CA GLN A 90 -10.82 29.06 12.39
C GLN A 90 -11.38 27.72 11.91
N LYS A 91 -12.12 27.74 10.80
CA LYS A 91 -12.66 26.53 10.15
C LYS A 91 -11.83 26.16 8.93
N GLN A 92 -11.63 24.85 8.73
CA GLN A 92 -11.07 24.30 7.49
C GLN A 92 -12.10 24.45 6.36
N LYS A 93 -11.67 24.98 5.22
CA LYS A 93 -12.53 25.35 4.08
C LYS A 93 -12.47 24.36 2.91
N GLY A 94 -11.59 23.37 2.98
CA GLY A 94 -11.43 22.38 1.92
C GLY A 94 -10.63 21.15 2.33
N PHE A 95 -10.69 20.09 1.50
CA PHE A 95 -10.03 18.82 1.75
C PHE A 95 -9.26 18.32 0.53
N PHE A 96 -8.14 17.65 0.79
CA PHE A 96 -7.39 16.89 -0.21
C PHE A 96 -7.80 15.42 -0.16
N ARG A 97 -8.18 14.86 -1.31
CA ARG A 97 -8.38 13.42 -1.49
C ARG A 97 -7.25 12.85 -2.32
N THR A 98 -6.33 12.14 -1.70
CA THR A 98 -5.26 11.43 -2.42
C THR A 98 -5.76 10.08 -2.90
N ASN A 99 -5.48 9.75 -4.16
CA ASN A 99 -5.79 8.46 -4.75
C ASN A 99 -4.52 7.85 -5.37
N CYS A 100 -4.35 6.55 -5.21
CA CYS A 100 -3.31 5.76 -5.87
C CYS A 100 -3.92 4.42 -6.30
N MET A 101 -3.60 3.97 -7.51
CA MET A 101 -3.88 2.59 -7.88
C MET A 101 -2.83 1.68 -7.22
N ASP A 102 -3.30 0.75 -6.40
CA ASP A 102 -2.52 -0.34 -5.80
C ASP A 102 -1.44 0.07 -4.78
N CYS A 103 -1.53 1.25 -4.16
CA CYS A 103 -0.56 1.62 -3.15
C CYS A 103 -1.09 2.53 -2.03
N LEU A 104 -0.90 2.08 -0.81
CA LEU A 104 -1.07 2.93 0.37
C LEU A 104 0.18 3.79 0.62
N ASP A 105 1.35 3.30 0.21
CA ASP A 105 2.62 3.95 0.52
C ASP A 105 2.75 5.32 -0.17
N ARG A 106 2.40 5.44 -1.47
CA ARG A 106 2.48 6.74 -2.18
C ARG A 106 1.45 7.75 -1.62
N THR A 107 0.26 7.29 -1.23
CA THR A 107 -0.75 8.18 -0.63
C THR A 107 -0.32 8.67 0.74
N ASN A 108 0.24 7.80 1.59
CA ASN A 108 0.74 8.18 2.91
C ASN A 108 1.84 9.24 2.80
N VAL A 109 2.73 9.10 1.81
CA VAL A 109 3.78 10.11 1.59
C VAL A 109 3.19 11.46 1.17
N VAL A 110 2.29 11.50 0.19
CA VAL A 110 1.67 12.78 -0.22
C VAL A 110 0.87 13.40 0.93
N GLN A 111 0.16 12.60 1.71
CA GLN A 111 -0.55 13.07 2.90
C GLN A 111 0.41 13.62 3.96
N SER A 112 1.53 12.95 4.21
CA SER A 112 2.57 13.44 5.12
C SER A 112 3.16 14.79 4.68
N MET A 113 3.31 14.99 3.37
CA MET A 113 3.79 16.27 2.81
C MET A 113 2.75 17.38 3.06
N LEU A 114 1.48 17.12 2.76
CA LEU A 114 0.39 18.08 3.01
C LEU A 114 0.27 18.41 4.50
N ALA A 115 0.39 17.40 5.37
CA ALA A 115 0.34 17.59 6.81
C ALA A 115 1.55 18.38 7.35
N LYS A 116 2.74 18.21 6.74
CA LYS A 116 3.92 19.00 7.09
C LYS A 116 3.72 20.48 6.77
N GLU A 117 3.13 20.79 5.62
CA GLU A 117 2.77 22.17 5.25
C GLU A 117 1.68 22.74 6.17
N SER A 118 0.65 21.94 6.48
CA SER A 118 -0.40 22.33 7.44
C SER A 118 0.16 22.60 8.84
N LEU A 119 1.09 21.77 9.32
CA LEU A 119 1.76 21.95 10.61
C LEU A 119 2.55 23.26 10.65
N LYS A 120 3.25 23.61 9.57
CA LYS A 120 3.94 24.89 9.44
C LYS A 120 2.97 26.05 9.56
N ASP A 121 1.86 26.03 8.81
CA ASP A 121 0.85 27.08 8.85
C ASP A 121 0.20 27.19 10.26
N GLN A 122 -0.01 26.06 10.95
CA GLN A 122 -0.52 26.00 12.34
C GLN A 122 0.44 26.64 13.35
N LEU A 123 1.73 26.27 13.31
CA LEU A 123 2.73 26.80 14.22
C LEU A 123 2.96 28.30 14.01
N SER A 124 2.91 28.77 12.75
CA SER A 124 2.98 30.20 12.41
C SER A 124 1.75 30.95 12.93
N TYR A 125 0.55 30.38 12.79
CA TYR A 125 -0.68 30.97 13.35
C TYR A 125 -0.62 31.10 14.87
N MET A 126 -0.08 30.09 15.55
CA MET A 126 0.15 30.12 17.01
C MET A 126 1.31 31.02 17.43
N LYS A 127 2.01 31.68 16.50
CA LYS A 127 3.17 32.56 16.74
C LYS A 127 4.32 31.84 17.47
N ILE A 128 4.42 30.52 17.34
CA ILE A 128 5.52 29.71 17.89
C ILE A 128 6.77 29.87 17.02
N ILE A 129 6.58 30.06 15.71
CA ILE A 129 7.63 30.13 14.70
C ILE A 129 7.46 31.38 13.82
N ASN A 130 8.57 31.86 13.27
CA ASN A 130 8.59 32.99 12.34
C ASN A 130 8.46 32.53 10.88
N ASN A 131 8.25 33.51 9.98
CA ASN A 131 8.27 33.28 8.54
C ASN A 131 9.60 32.61 8.12
N GLY A 132 9.51 31.52 7.35
CA GLY A 132 10.69 30.78 6.84
C GLY A 132 11.05 29.49 7.61
N PHE A 133 10.28 29.12 8.62
CA PHE A 133 10.41 27.82 9.28
C PHE A 133 10.15 26.65 8.31
N GLU A 134 11.00 25.63 8.38
CA GLU A 134 10.81 24.34 7.72
C GLU A 134 11.00 23.26 8.77
N VAL A 135 10.08 22.29 8.83
CA VAL A 135 10.11 21.20 9.82
C VAL A 135 11.44 20.43 9.77
N ASP A 136 12.02 20.29 8.58
CA ASP A 136 13.28 19.56 8.39
C ASP A 136 14.52 20.31 8.91
N ASN A 137 14.42 21.62 9.18
CA ASN A 137 15.52 22.39 9.80
C ASN A 137 15.65 22.10 11.31
N TYR A 138 14.68 21.42 11.91
CA TYR A 138 14.64 21.07 13.34
C TYR A 138 14.73 19.54 13.47
N PRO A 139 15.92 18.98 13.74
CA PRO A 139 16.15 17.54 13.68
C PRO A 139 15.19 16.72 14.57
N GLU A 140 14.97 17.16 15.81
CA GLU A 140 14.10 16.45 16.76
C GLU A 140 12.64 16.42 16.28
N LEU A 141 12.10 17.57 15.86
CA LEU A 141 10.75 17.65 15.33
C LEU A 141 10.61 16.84 14.03
N SER A 142 11.59 16.91 13.13
CA SER A 142 11.58 16.15 11.88
C SER A 142 11.55 14.64 12.14
N VAL A 143 12.32 14.15 13.12
CA VAL A 143 12.34 12.74 13.52
C VAL A 143 11.00 12.31 14.11
N ILE A 144 10.42 13.11 15.01
CA ILE A 144 9.11 12.81 15.61
C ILE A 144 8.02 12.77 14.53
N PHE A 145 7.99 13.77 13.65
CA PHE A 145 7.02 13.85 12.56
C PHE A 145 7.11 12.64 11.62
N LYS A 146 8.34 12.29 11.19
CA LYS A 146 8.59 11.11 10.33
C LYS A 146 8.18 9.81 11.01
N ARG A 147 8.42 9.67 12.32
CA ARG A 147 7.99 8.49 13.08
C ARG A 147 6.47 8.36 13.11
N ILE A 148 5.74 9.42 13.45
CA ILE A 148 4.27 9.40 13.49
C ILE A 148 3.68 9.00 12.13
N TRP A 149 4.20 9.57 11.04
CA TRP A 149 3.70 9.25 9.69
C TRP A 149 4.11 7.86 9.19
N ALA A 150 5.24 7.32 9.66
CA ALA A 150 5.60 5.93 9.39
C ALA A 150 4.68 4.96 10.15
N ASP A 151 4.39 5.24 11.41
CA ASP A 151 3.51 4.40 12.24
C ASP A 151 2.05 4.46 11.73
N ASN A 152 1.57 5.63 11.30
CA ASN A 152 0.30 5.78 10.59
C ASN A 152 0.25 4.92 9.32
N GLY A 153 1.29 5.00 8.49
CA GLY A 153 1.40 4.17 7.28
C GLY A 153 1.37 2.68 7.59
N ASP A 154 2.08 2.25 8.63
CA ASP A 154 2.11 0.85 9.09
C ASP A 154 0.73 0.38 9.56
N GLU A 155 -0.01 1.19 10.32
CA GLU A 155 -1.36 0.83 10.78
C GLU A 155 -2.38 0.78 9.65
N CYS A 156 -2.39 1.79 8.77
CA CYS A 156 -3.25 1.77 7.60
C CYS A 156 -2.91 0.57 6.70
N SER A 157 -1.63 0.19 6.61
CA SER A 157 -1.21 -0.99 5.84
C SER A 157 -1.66 -2.28 6.50
N ARG A 158 -1.60 -2.38 7.83
CA ARG A 158 -2.12 -3.54 8.56
C ARG A 158 -3.60 -3.72 8.31
N GLN A 159 -4.35 -2.62 8.31
CA GLN A 159 -5.76 -2.66 7.95
C GLN A 159 -5.94 -3.06 6.49
N TYR A 160 -5.28 -2.41 5.53
CA TYR A 160 -5.52 -2.67 4.11
C TYR A 160 -5.00 -4.03 3.64
N ALA A 161 -3.73 -4.35 3.90
CA ALA A 161 -3.03 -5.52 3.36
C ALA A 161 -2.66 -6.57 4.43
N GLY A 162 -3.03 -6.36 5.69
CA GLY A 162 -2.72 -7.30 6.79
C GLY A 162 -1.28 -7.23 7.33
N THR A 163 -0.39 -6.47 6.70
CA THR A 163 1.03 -6.37 7.09
C THR A 163 1.43 -4.93 7.34
N GLY A 164 2.61 -4.68 7.91
CA GLY A 164 3.21 -3.34 7.94
C GLY A 164 3.42 -2.76 6.53
N ALA A 165 3.66 -1.45 6.45
CA ALA A 165 3.90 -0.75 5.20
C ALA A 165 5.19 -1.25 4.55
N LEU A 166 5.23 -1.28 3.22
CA LEU A 166 6.49 -1.52 2.53
C LEU A 166 7.27 -0.21 2.52
N LYS A 167 8.60 -0.30 2.60
CA LYS A 167 9.50 0.87 2.63
C LYS A 167 9.24 1.80 3.82
N ALA A 168 8.73 1.27 4.93
CA ALA A 168 8.52 2.05 6.14
C ALA A 168 9.83 2.67 6.67
N ASP A 169 10.96 1.99 6.48
CA ASP A 169 12.29 2.49 6.82
C ASP A 169 12.65 3.76 6.05
N TYR A 170 12.18 3.85 4.81
CA TYR A 170 12.33 5.03 3.99
C TYR A 170 11.55 6.22 4.59
N THR A 171 10.30 6.03 5.03
CA THR A 171 9.53 7.09 5.72
C THR A 171 10.19 7.50 7.04
N ARG A 172 10.73 6.53 7.80
CA ARG A 172 11.36 6.75 9.11
C ARG A 172 12.70 7.48 9.02
N PHE A 173 13.55 7.10 8.07
CA PHE A 173 14.95 7.54 8.02
C PHE A 173 15.31 8.35 6.77
N GLY A 174 14.40 8.47 5.80
CA GLY A 174 14.66 9.10 4.50
C GLY A 174 15.61 8.30 3.60
N LYS A 175 16.01 7.10 4.01
CA LYS A 175 16.93 6.21 3.27
C LYS A 175 16.57 4.76 3.47
N ARG A 176 16.99 3.93 2.51
CA ARG A 176 16.80 2.47 2.55
C ARG A 176 17.84 1.81 3.48
N THR A 177 17.39 0.87 4.30
CA THR A 177 18.22 0.08 5.21
C THR A 177 18.21 -1.39 4.80
N PHE A 178 19.29 -2.13 5.08
CA PHE A 178 19.36 -3.57 4.76
C PHE A 178 18.32 -4.37 5.56
N GLY A 179 18.17 -4.09 6.86
CA GLY A 179 17.13 -4.69 7.69
C GLY A 179 15.71 -4.39 7.19
N GLY A 180 15.46 -3.14 6.74
CA GLY A 180 14.19 -2.77 6.12
C GLY A 180 13.92 -3.51 4.81
N ALA A 181 14.95 -3.77 4.00
CA ALA A 181 14.82 -4.56 2.78
C ALA A 181 14.42 -6.01 3.05
N CYS A 182 15.02 -6.65 4.06
CA CYS A 182 14.64 -8.00 4.48
C CYS A 182 13.20 -8.05 5.01
N ASN A 183 12.82 -7.09 5.86
CA ASN A 183 11.45 -7.02 6.39
C ASN A 183 10.41 -6.80 5.28
N ASP A 184 10.73 -5.98 4.27
CA ASP A 184 9.87 -5.77 3.12
C ASP A 184 9.68 -7.04 2.28
N CYS A 185 10.71 -7.87 2.18
CA CYS A 185 10.61 -9.17 1.53
C CYS A 185 9.57 -10.05 2.23
N VAL A 186 9.67 -10.18 3.56
CA VAL A 186 8.72 -10.94 4.38
C VAL A 186 7.30 -10.37 4.27
N ASN A 187 7.16 -9.04 4.34
CA ASN A 187 5.87 -8.37 4.16
C ASN A 187 5.29 -8.61 2.77
N ALA A 188 6.09 -8.53 1.71
CA ALA A 188 5.64 -8.75 0.34
C ALA A 188 5.12 -10.19 0.14
N PHE A 189 5.84 -11.20 0.64
CA PHE A 189 5.38 -12.59 0.62
C PHE A 189 4.09 -12.78 1.44
N THR A 190 4.02 -12.19 2.63
CA THR A 190 2.83 -12.28 3.49
C THR A 190 1.62 -11.62 2.83
N ARG A 191 1.80 -10.44 2.22
CA ARG A 191 0.75 -9.74 1.46
C ARG A 191 0.30 -10.57 0.26
N TYR A 192 1.23 -11.13 -0.51
CA TYR A 192 0.90 -12.00 -1.63
C TYR A 192 0.02 -13.16 -1.16
N PHE A 193 0.41 -13.84 -0.09
CA PHE A 193 -0.37 -14.95 0.44
C PHE A 193 -1.76 -14.50 0.92
N ARG A 194 -1.84 -13.45 1.74
CA ARG A 194 -3.13 -12.97 2.26
C ARG A 194 -4.07 -12.46 1.18
N ASN A 195 -3.56 -11.68 0.22
CA ASN A 195 -4.37 -11.12 -0.86
C ASN A 195 -4.90 -12.20 -1.81
N ASN A 196 -4.15 -13.29 -2.01
CA ASN A 196 -4.63 -14.38 -2.86
C ASN A 196 -5.54 -15.34 -2.10
N PHE A 197 -5.27 -15.65 -0.83
CA PHE A 197 -5.95 -16.76 -0.15
C PHE A 197 -6.97 -16.35 0.93
N ALA A 198 -6.91 -15.14 1.45
CA ALA A 198 -7.81 -14.67 2.52
C ALA A 198 -8.72 -13.50 2.12
N ASP A 199 -8.49 -12.92 0.93
CA ASP A 199 -9.19 -11.69 0.52
C ASP A 199 -10.67 -11.92 0.19
N GLY A 200 -11.03 -13.05 -0.43
CA GLY A 200 -12.43 -13.40 -0.71
C GLY A 200 -13.29 -13.44 0.55
N TYR A 201 -12.84 -14.16 1.58
CA TYR A 201 -13.52 -14.19 2.89
C TYR A 201 -13.64 -12.80 3.52
N ARG A 202 -12.57 -12.00 3.42
CA ARG A 202 -12.57 -10.65 3.95
C ARG A 202 -13.58 -9.74 3.24
N GLN A 203 -13.67 -9.83 1.92
CA GLN A 203 -14.62 -9.06 1.12
C GLN A 203 -16.06 -9.49 1.42
N ASP A 204 -16.32 -10.78 1.62
CA ASP A 204 -17.62 -11.30 2.02
C ASP A 204 -18.05 -10.76 3.40
N ALA A 205 -17.12 -10.74 4.37
CA ALA A 205 -17.37 -10.14 5.69
C ALA A 205 -17.69 -8.64 5.60
N ILE A 206 -16.98 -7.90 4.74
CA ILE A 206 -17.24 -6.48 4.49
C ILE A 206 -18.63 -6.29 3.86
N ASN A 207 -18.98 -7.10 2.86
CA ASN A 207 -20.28 -7.02 2.19
C ASN A 207 -21.44 -7.29 3.16
N LEU A 208 -21.29 -8.29 4.04
CA LEU A 208 -22.28 -8.59 5.07
C LEU A 208 -22.38 -7.45 6.09
N PHE A 209 -21.25 -6.94 6.59
CA PHE A 209 -21.21 -5.86 7.57
C PHE A 209 -21.83 -4.55 7.04
N LEU A 210 -21.57 -4.21 5.77
CA LEU A 210 -22.12 -3.01 5.14
C LEU A 210 -23.58 -3.18 4.68
N GLY A 211 -24.16 -4.39 4.82
CA GLY A 211 -25.51 -4.69 4.33
C GLY A 211 -25.61 -4.75 2.81
N ASN A 212 -24.48 -4.90 2.10
CA ASN A 212 -24.45 -5.05 0.65
C ASN A 212 -24.94 -6.43 0.21
N PHE A 213 -25.02 -7.43 1.09
CA PHE A 213 -25.56 -8.75 0.79
C PHE A 213 -26.77 -9.03 1.70
N GLN A 214 -27.90 -9.45 1.11
CA GLN A 214 -29.06 -9.91 1.87
C GLN A 214 -28.96 -11.41 2.11
N VAL A 215 -28.98 -11.81 3.38
CA VAL A 215 -28.86 -13.21 3.78
C VAL A 215 -30.14 -13.96 3.41
N ASP A 216 -30.05 -14.87 2.45
CA ASP A 216 -31.10 -15.88 2.17
C ASP A 216 -30.71 -17.20 2.86
N PRO A 217 -31.41 -17.61 3.94
CA PRO A 217 -31.11 -18.85 4.66
C PRO A 217 -31.14 -20.11 3.79
N ASN A 218 -31.82 -20.09 2.65
CA ASN A 218 -31.94 -21.25 1.76
C ASN A 218 -30.83 -21.32 0.69
N ASN A 219 -30.05 -20.25 0.51
CA ASN A 219 -29.07 -20.11 -0.56
C ASN A 219 -27.70 -19.61 -0.05
N LEU A 220 -27.29 -20.09 1.13
CA LEU A 220 -25.96 -19.80 1.68
C LEU A 220 -24.93 -20.83 1.18
N PRO A 221 -23.70 -20.41 0.87
CA PRO A 221 -22.63 -21.35 0.59
C PRO A 221 -22.34 -22.22 1.82
N ALA A 222 -22.03 -23.49 1.60
CA ALA A 222 -21.82 -24.48 2.67
C ALA A 222 -20.66 -24.11 3.61
N THR A 223 -19.66 -23.40 3.11
CA THR A 223 -18.56 -22.83 3.90
C THR A 223 -18.18 -21.45 3.38
N PHE A 224 -17.63 -20.59 4.24
CA PHE A 224 -17.01 -19.32 3.85
C PHE A 224 -15.48 -19.38 3.88
N GLU A 225 -14.93 -20.37 4.58
CA GLU A 225 -13.50 -20.59 4.65
C GLU A 225 -13.01 -21.37 3.43
N THR A 226 -12.00 -20.83 2.74
CA THR A 226 -11.16 -21.60 1.82
C THR A 226 -9.95 -22.10 2.61
N THR A 227 -9.85 -23.40 2.82
CA THR A 227 -8.60 -23.99 3.31
C THR A 227 -7.58 -23.89 2.19
N VAL A 228 -6.47 -23.18 2.44
CA VAL A 228 -5.38 -22.98 1.46
C VAL A 228 -4.72 -24.31 1.05
N LEU A 229 -4.87 -25.33 1.90
CA LEU A 229 -4.39 -26.70 1.72
C LEU A 229 -5.58 -27.64 1.58
N ASN A 230 -6.41 -27.43 0.57
CA ASN A 230 -7.33 -28.49 0.15
C ASN A 230 -6.54 -29.62 -0.51
N PHE A 231 -7.00 -30.87 -0.38
CA PHE A 231 -6.45 -32.03 -1.10
C PHE A 231 -6.84 -32.03 -2.59
N ASP A 232 -6.89 -30.85 -3.21
CA ASP A 232 -7.11 -30.67 -4.64
C ASP A 232 -5.78 -30.50 -5.38
N TYR A 233 -5.83 -30.45 -6.71
CA TYR A 233 -4.63 -30.27 -7.52
C TYR A 233 -3.95 -28.90 -7.29
N HIS A 234 -4.69 -27.92 -6.77
CA HIS A 234 -4.17 -26.61 -6.37
C HIS A 234 -3.33 -26.68 -5.09
N GLY A 235 -3.88 -27.24 -4.01
CA GLY A 235 -3.15 -27.45 -2.76
C GLY A 235 -1.94 -28.35 -2.97
N GLY A 236 -2.07 -29.38 -3.82
CA GLY A 236 -0.96 -30.23 -4.25
C GLY A 236 0.16 -29.45 -4.96
N ALA A 237 -0.17 -28.52 -5.86
CA ALA A 237 0.82 -27.68 -6.53
C ALA A 237 1.56 -26.74 -5.57
N ILE A 238 0.86 -26.13 -4.59
CA ILE A 238 1.47 -25.27 -3.58
C ILE A 238 2.41 -26.07 -2.67
N VAL A 239 1.94 -27.20 -2.13
CA VAL A 239 2.76 -28.08 -1.27
C VAL A 239 3.97 -28.60 -2.03
N GLY A 240 3.77 -29.02 -3.28
CA GLY A 240 4.86 -29.46 -4.16
C GLY A 240 5.89 -28.36 -4.39
N ALA A 241 5.46 -27.12 -4.61
CA ALA A 241 6.36 -25.99 -4.82
C ALA A 241 7.17 -25.66 -3.55
N ILE A 242 6.52 -25.66 -2.39
CA ILE A 242 7.20 -25.46 -1.09
C ILE A 242 8.22 -26.56 -0.84
N PHE A 243 7.85 -27.82 -1.08
CA PHE A 243 8.74 -28.96 -0.92
C PHE A 243 9.92 -28.89 -1.87
N ALA A 244 9.70 -28.61 -3.16
CA ALA A 244 10.76 -28.47 -4.15
C ALA A 244 11.70 -27.30 -3.81
N ALA A 245 11.19 -26.18 -3.31
CA ALA A 245 12.01 -25.06 -2.85
C ALA A 245 12.87 -25.46 -1.64
N ALA A 246 12.29 -26.11 -0.64
CA ALA A 246 13.02 -26.59 0.55
C ALA A 246 14.12 -27.59 0.17
N MET A 247 13.83 -28.52 -0.74
CA MET A 247 14.80 -29.48 -1.26
C MET A 247 15.92 -28.77 -2.04
N THR A 248 15.59 -27.77 -2.87
CA THR A 248 16.58 -26.97 -3.60
C THR A 248 17.53 -26.26 -2.63
N ILE A 249 17.00 -25.62 -1.58
CA ILE A 249 17.81 -24.94 -0.56
C ILE A 249 18.70 -25.94 0.18
N LEU A 250 18.15 -27.10 0.57
CA LEU A 250 18.91 -28.15 1.23
C LEU A 250 20.08 -28.63 0.36
N CYS A 251 19.84 -28.90 -0.94
CA CYS A 251 20.88 -29.32 -1.86
C CYS A 251 21.95 -28.24 -2.05
N ILE A 252 21.59 -26.96 -2.10
CA ILE A 252 22.55 -25.83 -2.16
C ILE A 252 23.41 -25.77 -0.89
N LEU A 253 22.81 -25.91 0.30
CA LEU A 253 23.54 -25.88 1.57
C LEU A 253 24.53 -27.04 1.68
N VAL A 254 24.10 -28.23 1.26
CA VAL A 254 24.94 -29.44 1.22
C VAL A 254 26.08 -29.26 0.21
N ALA A 255 25.79 -28.83 -1.02
CA ALA A 255 26.81 -28.56 -2.04
C ALA A 255 27.83 -27.48 -1.60
N GLY A 256 27.35 -26.42 -0.94
CA GLY A 256 28.20 -25.36 -0.39
C GLY A 256 29.15 -25.86 0.70
N LYS A 257 28.71 -26.80 1.54
CA LYS A 257 29.58 -27.46 2.54
C LYS A 257 30.74 -28.20 1.86
N TYR A 258 30.48 -28.94 0.80
CA TYR A 258 31.52 -29.67 0.04
C TYR A 258 32.50 -28.72 -0.65
N LEU A 259 32.00 -27.61 -1.18
CA LEU A 259 32.82 -26.57 -1.81
C LEU A 259 33.77 -25.91 -0.79
N ILE A 260 33.27 -25.52 0.39
CA ILE A 260 34.07 -24.85 1.44
C ILE A 260 35.14 -25.79 2.00
N LEU A 261 34.81 -27.08 2.16
CA LEU A 261 35.73 -28.07 2.70
C LEU A 261 36.66 -28.69 1.65
N ASN A 262 36.57 -28.25 0.38
CA ASN A 262 37.36 -28.74 -0.75
C ASN A 262 37.39 -30.29 -0.85
N LEU A 263 36.25 -30.91 -0.56
CA LEU A 263 36.09 -32.35 -0.34
C LEU A 263 35.26 -32.98 -1.48
N ARG A 264 35.77 -34.07 -2.08
CA ARG A 264 35.12 -34.97 -3.07
C ARG A 264 34.30 -34.30 -4.19
N VAL A 265 34.95 -34.13 -5.36
CA VAL A 265 34.32 -33.58 -6.58
C VAL A 265 33.11 -34.39 -7.08
N SER A 266 33.10 -35.72 -6.91
CA SER A 266 31.98 -36.57 -7.35
C SER A 266 30.69 -36.28 -6.57
N GLU A 267 30.77 -36.19 -5.24
CA GLU A 267 29.63 -35.87 -4.38
C GLU A 267 29.13 -34.44 -4.59
N PHE A 268 30.02 -33.51 -4.92
CA PHE A 268 29.64 -32.16 -5.32
C PHE A 268 28.81 -32.16 -6.62
N MET A 269 29.23 -32.92 -7.64
CA MET A 269 28.52 -33.00 -8.93
C MET A 269 27.14 -33.67 -8.80
N GLU A 270 27.00 -34.70 -7.96
CA GLU A 270 25.72 -35.33 -7.67
C GLU A 270 24.73 -34.37 -6.98
N ASN A 271 25.19 -33.64 -5.97
CA ASN A 271 24.37 -32.63 -5.27
C ASN A 271 23.97 -31.46 -6.19
N MET A 272 24.84 -31.05 -7.11
CA MET A 272 24.50 -30.05 -8.12
C MET A 272 23.42 -30.54 -9.09
N THR A 273 23.47 -31.83 -9.48
CA THR A 273 22.44 -32.43 -10.35
C THR A 273 21.09 -32.50 -9.62
N ALA A 274 21.08 -32.90 -8.35
CA ALA A 274 19.87 -32.88 -7.51
C ALA A 274 19.32 -31.46 -7.31
N THR A 275 20.20 -30.47 -7.15
CA THR A 275 19.81 -29.05 -7.05
C THR A 275 19.10 -28.58 -8.31
N VAL A 276 19.67 -28.89 -9.49
CA VAL A 276 19.06 -28.53 -10.78
C VAL A 276 17.71 -29.22 -10.96
N PHE A 277 17.61 -30.50 -10.59
CA PHE A 277 16.35 -31.25 -10.66
C PHE A 277 15.24 -30.59 -9.82
N TRP A 278 15.49 -30.31 -8.54
CA TRP A 278 14.50 -29.68 -7.67
C TRP A 278 14.17 -28.25 -8.09
N LEU A 279 15.16 -27.50 -8.62
CA LEU A 279 14.94 -26.17 -9.16
C LEU A 279 14.02 -26.21 -10.39
N VAL A 280 14.21 -27.17 -11.30
CA VAL A 280 13.35 -27.34 -12.48
C VAL A 280 11.92 -27.68 -12.06
N ILE A 281 11.74 -28.59 -11.09
CA ILE A 281 10.41 -28.91 -10.55
C ILE A 281 9.77 -27.68 -9.92
N PHE A 282 10.52 -26.94 -9.09
CA PHE A 282 10.04 -25.70 -8.47
C PHE A 282 9.59 -24.69 -9.54
N LEU A 283 10.41 -24.45 -10.57
CA LEU A 283 10.08 -23.52 -11.65
C LEU A 283 8.86 -23.99 -12.46
N ALA A 284 8.73 -25.28 -12.73
CA ALA A 284 7.57 -25.83 -13.43
C ALA A 284 6.27 -25.68 -12.62
N LEU A 285 6.31 -25.94 -11.31
CA LEU A 285 5.17 -25.75 -10.42
C LEU A 285 4.82 -24.26 -10.26
N MET A 286 5.82 -23.39 -10.14
CA MET A 286 5.60 -21.94 -10.12
C MET A 286 4.99 -21.43 -11.43
N LEU A 287 5.41 -21.96 -12.58
CA LEU A 287 4.81 -21.64 -13.88
C LEU A 287 3.37 -22.12 -13.96
N PHE A 288 3.07 -23.34 -13.48
CA PHE A 288 1.71 -23.86 -13.41
C PHE A 288 0.81 -22.99 -12.53
N ILE A 289 1.29 -22.61 -11.34
CA ILE A 289 0.56 -21.71 -10.43
C ILE A 289 0.35 -20.34 -11.09
N PHE A 290 1.34 -19.82 -11.81
CA PHE A 290 1.24 -18.53 -12.48
C PHE A 290 0.22 -18.55 -13.63
N ILE A 291 0.22 -19.60 -14.46
CA ILE A 291 -0.70 -19.76 -15.59
C ILE A 291 -2.15 -19.89 -15.09
N ASN A 292 -2.36 -20.68 -14.03
CA ASN A 292 -3.69 -20.95 -13.49
C ASN A 292 -4.02 -20.03 -12.31
N GLY A 293 -3.32 -18.90 -12.17
CA GLY A 293 -3.34 -18.07 -10.96
C GLY A 293 -4.73 -17.66 -10.50
N GLU A 294 -5.67 -17.41 -11.42
CA GLU A 294 -7.04 -17.04 -11.09
C GLU A 294 -7.83 -18.13 -10.33
N GLU A 295 -7.46 -19.40 -10.48
CA GLU A 295 -8.09 -20.53 -9.80
C GLU A 295 -7.54 -20.69 -8.37
N PHE A 296 -6.33 -20.20 -8.11
CA PHE A 296 -5.71 -20.21 -6.78
C PHE A 296 -6.19 -19.03 -5.90
N VAL A 297 -6.85 -18.03 -6.48
CA VAL A 297 -7.36 -16.88 -5.74
C VAL A 297 -8.68 -17.23 -5.06
N ASN A 298 -8.74 -17.01 -3.75
CA ASN A 298 -9.98 -16.99 -2.98
C ASN A 298 -10.83 -15.80 -3.44
N LYS A 299 -11.81 -16.08 -4.29
CA LYS A 299 -12.80 -15.11 -4.78
C LYS A 299 -13.96 -14.98 -3.77
N PRO A 300 -14.53 -13.76 -3.60
CA PRO A 300 -15.70 -13.56 -2.73
C PRO A 300 -16.87 -14.44 -3.19
N ARG A 301 -17.53 -15.11 -2.24
CA ARG A 301 -18.64 -16.03 -2.46
C ARG A 301 -20.00 -15.35 -2.36
N LEU A 302 -20.08 -14.20 -1.68
CA LEU A 302 -21.31 -13.41 -1.52
C LEU A 302 -21.48 -12.36 -2.63
N LYS A 303 -20.99 -12.65 -3.82
CA LYS A 303 -21.01 -11.70 -4.93
C LYS A 303 -22.46 -11.43 -5.36
N MET A 304 -22.86 -10.16 -5.37
CA MET A 304 -24.04 -9.74 -6.12
C MET A 304 -23.59 -9.50 -7.57
N ASP A 305 -24.24 -10.18 -8.51
CA ASP A 305 -24.16 -9.83 -9.94
C ASP A 305 -24.87 -8.49 -10.23
#